data_AF-A0A945VWB9-F1
#
_entry.id   AF-A0A945VWB9-F1
#
_cell.length_a   1.000
_cell.length_b   1.000
_cell.length_c   1.000
_cell.angle_alpha   90.00
_cell.angle_beta   90.00
_cell.angle_gamma   90.00
#
_symmetry.space_group_name_H-M   'P 1'
#
loop_
_entity.id
_entity.type
_entity.pdbx_description
1 polymer ?
#
loop_
_entity_poly.entity_id
_entity_poly.type
_entity_poly.pdbx_seq_one_letter_code
_entity_poly.pdbx_strand_id
1 'polypeptide(L)' 'MAEQQLINLHNSEIVFTGPGRERAKLIIRRHRIAERLLNDVLEMRGDEFERGACQFEHF' A
#
# COMPACT_ATOMS: atom_id res chain seq x y z
N MET A 1 -11.35 -4.27 -9.49
CA MET A 1 -11.55 -3.29 -8.38
C MET A 1 -12.98 -2.76 -8.34
N ALA A 2 -13.55 -2.27 -9.45
CA ALA A 2 -14.96 -1.87 -9.52
C ALA A 2 -15.92 -3.08 -9.38
N GLU A 3 -15.65 -4.19 -10.07
CA GLU A 3 -16.40 -5.46 -9.92
C GLU A 3 -16.30 -6.08 -8.53
N GLN A 4 -15.24 -5.74 -7.79
CA GLN A 4 -15.03 -6.16 -6.40
C GLN A 4 -15.61 -5.15 -5.39
N GLN A 5 -16.33 -4.12 -5.86
CA GLN A 5 -16.91 -3.04 -5.06
C GLN A 5 -15.88 -2.31 -4.15
N LEU A 6 -14.64 -2.17 -4.60
CA LEU A 6 -13.58 -1.48 -3.84
C LEU A 6 -13.43 -0.01 -4.24
N ILE A 7 -13.84 0.35 -5.45
CA ILE A 7 -13.81 1.72 -5.96
C ILE A 7 -15.10 2.03 -6.70
N ASN A 8 -15.49 3.30 -6.64
CA ASN A 8 -16.56 3.88 -7.44
C ASN A 8 -15.95 4.90 -8.40
N LEU A 9 -16.49 4.93 -9.62
CA LEU A 9 -16.18 5.95 -10.63
C LEU A 9 -17.33 6.95 -10.66
N HIS A 10 -17.06 8.21 -10.36
CA HIS A 10 -18.05 9.27 -10.41
C HIS A 10 -17.46 10.50 -11.09
N ASN A 11 -18.06 10.95 -12.20
CA ASN A 11 -17.60 12.12 -12.97
C ASN A 11 -16.08 12.12 -13.27
N SER A 12 -15.53 10.97 -13.63
CA SER A 12 -14.08 10.74 -13.85
C SER A 12 -13.19 10.76 -12.60
N GLU A 13 -13.77 10.85 -11.40
CA GLU A 13 -13.04 10.65 -10.14
C GLU A 13 -13.12 9.19 -9.69
N ILE A 14 -12.02 8.70 -9.13
CA ILE A 14 -11.93 7.37 -8.49
C ILE A 14 -12.01 7.57 -6.99
N VAL A 15 -13.06 7.03 -6.37
CA VAL A 15 -13.28 7.11 -4.93
C VAL A 15 -13.29 5.71 -4.34
N PHE A 16 -12.54 5.49 -3.26
CA PHE A 16 -12.64 4.23 -2.53
C PHE A 16 -14.03 4.07 -1.90
N THR A 17 -14.59 2.88 -2.03
CA THR A 17 -15.73 2.48 -1.18
C THR A 17 -15.24 2.26 0.25
N GLY A 18 -16.16 2.08 1.21
CA GLY A 18 -15.78 1.72 2.59
C GLY A 18 -14.83 0.51 2.65
N PRO A 19 -15.17 -0.64 2.04
CA PRO A 19 -14.29 -1.80 1.96
C PRO A 19 -12.96 -1.51 1.24
N GLY A 20 -12.99 -0.75 0.14
CA GLY A 20 -11.78 -0.38 -0.59
C GLY A 20 -10.83 0.48 0.23
N ARG A 21 -11.36 1.42 1.02
CA ARG A 21 -10.58 2.28 1.89
C ARG A 21 -9.92 1.50 3.02
N GLU A 22 -10.63 0.56 3.65
CA GLU A 22 -10.03 -0.29 4.69
C GLU A 22 -8.93 -1.19 4.12
N ARG A 23 -9.14 -1.77 2.93
CA ARG A 23 -8.10 -2.54 2.25
C ARG A 23 -6.88 -1.67 1.89
N ALA A 24 -7.08 -0.48 1.34
CA ALA A 24 -6.01 0.44 1.00
C ALA A 24 -5.21 0.90 2.23
N LYS A 25 -5.88 1.20 3.35
CA LYS A 25 -5.23 1.51 4.62
C LYS A 25 -4.32 0.39 5.09
N LEU A 26 -4.76 -0.86 4.99
CA LEU A 26 -3.98 -2.02 5.42
C LEU A 26 -2.70 -2.16 4.59
N ILE A 27 -2.79 -1.99 3.27
CA ILE A 27 -1.66 -2.04 2.34
C ILE A 27 -0.64 -0.94 2.69
N ILE A 28 -1.08 0.32 2.76
CA ILE A 28 -0.18 1.45 3.08
C ILE A 28 0.45 1.29 4.48
N ARG A 29 -0.31 0.79 5.46
CA ARG A 29 0.24 0.52 6.79
C ARG A 29 1.36 -0.52 6.74
N ARG A 30 1.20 -1.60 5.97
CA ARG A 30 2.24 -2.63 5.82
C ARG A 30 3.47 -2.06 5.12
N HIS A 31 3.28 -1.27 4.06
CA HIS A 31 4.37 -0.57 3.38
C HIS A 31 5.22 0.26 4.35
N ARG A 32 4.58 1.15 5.13
CA ARG A 32 5.28 2.03 6.09
C ARG A 32 6.00 1.26 7.19
N ILE A 33 5.45 0.13 7.63
CA ILE A 33 6.11 -0.75 8.61
C ILE A 33 7.33 -1.42 7.97
N ALA A 34 7.20 -1.91 6.73
CA ALA A 34 8.32 -2.50 6.00
C ALA A 34 9.44 -1.50 5.77
N GLU A 35 9.12 -0.26 5.39
CA GLU A 35 10.09 0.85 5.32
C GLU A 35 10.82 1.05 6.66
N ARG A 36 10.12 1.04 7.80
CA ARG A 36 10.78 1.18 9.11
C ARG A 36 11.69 -0.01 9.41
N LEU A 37 11.25 -1.24 9.13
CA LEU A 37 12.05 -2.44 9.33
C LEU A 37 13.33 -2.42 8.47
N LEU A 38 13.17 -2.18 7.18
CA LEU A 38 14.25 -2.22 6.20
C LEU A 38 15.29 -1.12 6.46
N ASN A 39 14.86 0.06 6.91
CA ASN A 39 15.77 1.16 7.23
C ASN A 39 16.38 1.03 8.63
N ASP A 40 15.54 0.88 9.67
CA ASP A 40 16.00 1.03 11.06
C ASP A 40 16.70 -0.21 11.58
N VAL A 41 16.35 -1.40 11.09
CA VAL A 41 16.87 -2.68 11.60
C VAL A 41 17.86 -3.30 10.62
N LEU A 42 17.55 -3.23 9.32
CA LEU A 42 18.34 -3.89 8.28
C LEU A 42 19.29 -2.92 7.57
N GLU A 43 19.25 -1.63 7.91
CA GLU A 43 20.11 -0.56 7.37
C GLU A 43 20.20 -0.52 5.83
N MET A 44 19.14 -0.97 5.14
CA MET A 44 19.06 -0.97 3.69
C MET A 44 18.90 0.46 3.15
N ARG A 45 19.62 0.79 2.07
CA ARG A 45 19.63 2.13 1.46
C ARG A 45 19.46 2.06 -0.06
N GLY A 46 19.07 3.19 -0.65
CA GLY A 46 18.93 3.33 -2.10
C GLY A 46 17.79 2.50 -2.68
N ASP A 47 17.91 2.10 -3.94
CA ASP A 47 16.81 1.47 -4.69
C ASP A 47 16.33 0.12 -4.13
N GLU A 48 17.19 -0.58 -3.37
CA GLU A 48 16.81 -1.85 -2.72
C GLU A 48 15.82 -1.65 -1.57
N PHE A 49 15.85 -0.48 -0.94
CA PHE A 49 14.93 -0.11 0.13
C PHE A 49 13.49 0.04 -0.36
N GLU A 50 13.27 0.86 -1.40
CA GLU A 50 11.93 1.06 -1.98
C GLU A 50 11.36 -0.23 -2.56
N ARG A 51 12.19 -1.00 -3.27
CA ARG A 51 11.77 -2.29 -3.85
C ARG A 51 11.40 -3.31 -2.78
N GLY A 52 12.17 -3.38 -1.69
CA GLY A 52 11.89 -4.24 -0.56
C GLY A 52 10.55 -3.89 0.12
N ALA A 53 10.32 -2.60 0.40
CA ALA A 53 9.09 -2.16 1.06
C ALA A 53 7.83 -2.43 0.21
N CYS A 54 7.94 -2.22 -1.10
CA CYS A 54 6.86 -2.48 -2.05
C CYS A 54 6.54 -3.99 -2.19
N GLN A 55 7.51 -4.89 -2.07
CA GLN A 55 7.20 -6.32 -2.05
C GLN A 55 6.49 -6.75 -0.75
N PHE A 56 6.90 -6.19 0.38
CA PHE A 56 6.33 -6.53 1.69
C PHE A 56 4.87 -6.09 1.86
N GLU A 57 4.42 -5.04 1.17
CA GLU A 57 3.05 -4.53 1.33
C GLU A 57 1.98 -5.49 0.75
N HIS A 58 2.41 -6.41 -0.12
CA HIS A 58 1.56 -7.37 -0.82
C HIS A 58 1.50 -8.76 -0.17
N PHE A 59 2.26 -9.01 0.90
CA PHE A 59 2.22 -10.25 1.69
C PHE A 59 1.04 -10.29 2.68
#